data_AF-A0A947E9G8-F1
#
_entry.id   AF-A0A947E9G8-F1
#
_cell.length_a   1.000
_cell.length_b   1.000
_cell.length_c   1.000
_cell.angle_alpha   90.00
_cell.angle_beta   90.00
_cell.angle_gamma   90.00
#
_symmetry.space_group_name_H-M   'P 1'
#
loop_
_entity.id
_entity.type
_entity.pdbx_description
1 polymer ?
#
loop_
_entity_poly.entity_id
_entity_poly.type
_entity_poly.pdbx_seq_one_letter_code
_entity_poly.pdbx_strand_id
1 'polypeptide(L)'
;MIEKSLAIAVLTICVVMMARLLLGVRLRMKVDAFTRRTWQRIRGGANSLVHRRASRKTAEQLADEAIRRARGEGSWEGNVYKPKSFKRPPRDKLH
;
A
#
# COMPACT_ATOMS: atom_id res chain seq x y z
N MET A 1 -35.28 2.68 -12.15
CA MET A 1 -33.84 3.02 -12.29
C MET A 1 -33.05 1.92 -12.99
N ILE A 2 -33.30 0.64 -12.66
CA ILE A 2 -32.67 -0.54 -13.29
C ILE A 2 -32.78 -0.52 -14.82
N GLU A 3 -33.95 -0.16 -15.34
CA GLU A 3 -34.22 -0.09 -16.78
C GLU A 3 -33.32 0.92 -17.52
N LYS A 4 -33.09 2.11 -16.93
CA LYS A 4 -32.18 3.11 -17.47
C LYS A 4 -30.72 2.63 -17.45
N SER A 5 -30.31 1.95 -16.37
CA SER A 5 -28.95 1.38 -16.30
C SER A 5 -28.73 0.25 -17.31
N LEU A 6 -29.75 -0.59 -17.56
CA LEU A 6 -29.68 -1.63 -18.58
C LEU A 6 -29.59 -1.02 -19.98
N ALA A 7 -30.40 0.00 -20.28
CA ALA A 7 -30.34 0.69 -21.56
C ALA A 7 -28.97 1.33 -21.82
N ILE A 8 -28.40 2.00 -20.82
CA ILE A 8 -27.05 2.59 -20.91
C ILE A 8 -25.99 1.50 -21.11
N ALA A 9 -26.08 0.39 -20.36
CA ALA A 9 -25.13 -0.71 -20.48
C ALA A 9 -25.16 -1.33 -21.89
N VAL A 10 -26.36 -1.64 -22.40
CA VAL A 10 -26.54 -2.20 -23.74
C VAL A 10 -26.03 -1.25 -24.82
N LEU A 11 -26.38 0.04 -24.74
CA LEU A 11 -25.91 1.05 -25.68
C LEU A 11 -24.38 1.15 -25.68
N THR A 12 -23.76 1.13 -24.49
CA THR A 12 -22.30 1.15 -24.36
C THR A 12 -21.66 -0.07 -25.01
N ILE A 13 -22.21 -1.27 -24.78
CA ILE A 13 -21.72 -2.51 -25.40
C ILE A 13 -21.83 -2.43 -26.93
N CYS A 14 -22.97 -1.98 -27.46
CA CYS A 14 -23.17 -1.79 -28.90
C CYS A 14 -22.15 -0.84 -29.50
N VAL A 15 -21.90 0.31 -28.88
CA VAL A 15 -20.89 1.28 -29.33
C VAL A 15 -19.49 0.67 -29.32
N VAL A 16 -19.13 -0.08 -28.27
CA VAL A 16 -17.83 -0.76 -28.19
C VAL A 16 -17.67 -1.82 -29.29
N MET A 17 -18.71 -2.61 -29.56
CA MET A 17 -18.67 -3.58 -30.66
C MET A 17 -18.55 -2.91 -32.02
N MET A 18 -19.31 -1.83 -32.26
CA MET A 18 -19.22 -1.03 -33.49
C MET A 18 -17.81 -0.46 -33.67
N ALA A 19 -17.25 0.15 -32.61
CA ALA A 19 -15.88 0.64 -32.63
C ALA A 19 -14.89 -0.47 -32.95
N ARG A 20 -15.03 -1.68 -32.39
CA ARG A 20 -14.16 -2.83 -32.71
C ARG A 20 -14.23 -3.26 -34.17
N LEU A 21 -15.38 -3.12 -34.82
CA LEU A 21 -15.55 -3.44 -36.23
C LEU A 21 -14.82 -2.43 -37.12
N LEU A 22 -14.92 -1.14 -36.78
CA LEU A 22 -14.28 -0.03 -37.50
C LEU A 22 -12.76 0.07 -37.21
N LEU A 23 -12.32 -0.45 -36.07
CA LEU A 23 -10.91 -0.54 -35.70
C LEU A 23 -10.22 -1.64 -36.54
N GLY A 24 -9.69 -1.25 -37.70
CA GLY A 24 -8.78 -2.06 -38.49
C GLY A 24 -7.53 -2.48 -37.70
N VAL A 25 -6.85 -3.54 -38.15
CA VAL A 25 -5.74 -4.23 -37.46
C VAL A 25 -4.67 -3.26 -36.90
N ARG A 26 -4.38 -2.17 -37.62
CA ARG A 26 -3.39 -1.15 -37.19
C ARG A 26 -3.81 -0.37 -35.95
N LEU A 27 -5.09 0.00 -35.83
CA LEU A 27 -5.58 0.67 -34.63
C LEU A 27 -5.72 -0.31 -33.46
N ARG A 28 -6.06 -1.57 -33.72
CA ARG A 28 -6.10 -2.61 -32.67
C ARG A 28 -4.78 -2.72 -31.95
N MET A 29 -3.64 -2.76 -32.66
CA MET A 29 -2.33 -2.81 -32.01
C MET A 29 -2.04 -1.57 -31.16
N LYS A 30 -2.44 -0.37 -31.60
CA LYS A 30 -2.27 0.87 -30.81
C LYS A 30 -3.15 0.88 -29.57
N VAL A 31 -4.43 0.51 -29.71
CA VAL A 31 -5.38 0.42 -28.59
C VAL A 31 -4.92 -0.64 -27.59
N ASP A 32 -4.45 -1.79 -28.07
CA ASP A 32 -4.00 -2.88 -27.22
C ASP A 32 -2.70 -2.51 -26.46
N ALA A 33 -1.75 -1.85 -27.13
CA ALA A 33 -0.57 -1.30 -26.48
C ALA A 33 -0.92 -0.24 -25.42
N PHE A 34 -1.87 0.65 -25.71
CA PHE A 34 -2.35 1.65 -24.76
C PHE A 34 -3.05 0.99 -23.57
N THR A 35 -3.88 -0.02 -23.83
CA THR A 35 -4.63 -0.77 -22.81
C THR A 35 -3.67 -1.50 -21.87
N ARG A 36 -2.66 -2.20 -22.41
CA ARG A 36 -1.62 -2.88 -21.61
C ARG A 36 -0.84 -1.90 -20.73
N ARG A 37 -0.44 -0.74 -21.26
CA ARG A 37 0.28 0.29 -20.49
C ARG A 37 -0.58 0.85 -19.36
N THR A 38 -1.84 1.16 -19.64
CA THR A 38 -2.77 1.67 -18.63
C THR A 38 -3.07 0.62 -17.57
N TRP A 39 -3.26 -0.64 -17.97
CA TRP A 39 -3.44 -1.75 -17.04
C TRP A 39 -2.23 -1.93 -16.11
N GLN A 40 -1.01 -1.87 -16.64
CA GLN A 40 0.21 -1.96 -15.83
C GLN A 40 0.34 -0.80 -14.84
N ARG A 41 -0.01 0.43 -15.23
CA ARG A 41 0.00 1.58 -14.32
C ARG A 41 -1.05 1.45 -13.21
N ILE A 42 -2.26 1.02 -13.56
CA ILE A 42 -3.33 0.80 -12.59
C ILE A 42 -2.94 -0.32 -11.63
N ARG A 43 -2.42 -1.44 -12.14
CA ARG A 43 -1.97 -2.57 -11.32
C ARG A 43 -0.80 -2.18 -10.41
N GLY A 44 0.17 -1.41 -10.91
CA GLY A 44 1.28 -0.89 -10.13
C GLY A 44 0.83 0.07 -9.03
N GLY A 45 -0.07 1.00 -9.36
CA GLY A 45 -0.66 1.94 -8.40
C GLY A 45 -1.53 1.24 -7.35
N ALA A 46 -2.36 0.29 -7.76
CA ALA A 46 -3.19 -0.51 -6.85
C ALA A 46 -2.31 -1.34 -5.90
N ASN A 47 -1.27 -1.99 -6.43
CA ASN A 47 -0.35 -2.77 -5.60
C ASN A 47 0.42 -1.87 -4.64
N SER A 48 0.84 -0.67 -5.08
CA SER A 48 1.46 0.34 -4.22
C SER A 48 0.54 0.81 -3.08
N LEU A 49 -0.74 1.03 -3.36
CA LEU A 49 -1.73 1.40 -2.33
C LEU A 49 -1.96 0.27 -1.32
N VAL A 50 -2.03 -0.98 -1.80
CA VAL A 50 -2.14 -2.16 -0.93
C VAL A 50 -0.88 -2.32 -0.07
N HIS A 51 0.31 -2.17 -0.66
CA HIS A 51 1.58 -2.24 0.07
C HIS A 51 1.74 -1.10 1.07
N ARG A 52 1.27 0.12 0.76
CA ARG A 52 1.25 1.24 1.71
C ARG A 52 0.36 0.96 2.91
N ARG A 53 -0.79 0.30 2.71
CA ARG A 53 -1.67 -0.13 3.82
C ARG A 53 -1.02 -1.24 4.66
N ALA A 54 -0.36 -2.21 4.02
CA ALA A 54 0.37 -3.26 4.72
C ALA A 54 1.57 -2.70 5.52
N SER A 55 2.31 -1.77 4.93
CA SER A 55 3.44 -1.05 5.55
C SER A 55 3.03 -0.22 6.76
N ARG A 56 1.83 0.38 6.76
CA ARG A 56 1.34 1.12 7.92
C ARG A 56 1.12 0.22 9.13
N LYS A 57 0.56 -0.97 8.92
CA LYS A 57 0.35 -1.95 10.01
C LYS A 57 1.68 -2.44 10.60
N THR A 58 2.67 -2.72 9.76
CA THR A 58 3.99 -3.14 10.25
C THR A 58 4.73 -2.00 10.95
N ALA A 59 4.57 -0.75 10.49
CA ALA A 59 5.14 0.42 11.17
C ALA A 59 4.50 0.66 12.55
N GLU A 60 3.18 0.51 12.68
CA GLU A 60 2.48 0.59 13.97
C GLU A 60 2.96 -0.50 14.94
N GLN A 61 3.08 -1.74 14.47
CA GLN A 61 3.58 -2.85 15.28
C GLN A 61 5.02 -2.63 15.76
N LEU A 62 5.92 -2.18 14.87
CA LEU A 62 7.31 -1.87 15.23
C LEU A 62 7.41 -0.72 16.23
N ALA A 63 6.56 0.30 16.09
CA ALA A 63 6.50 1.42 17.02
C ALA A 63 5.99 0.98 18.41
N ASP A 64 4.91 0.19 18.46
CA ASP A 64 4.37 -0.35 19.71
C ASP A 64 5.35 -1.27 20.41
N GLU A 65 6.11 -2.08 19.66
CA GLU A 65 7.15 -2.94 20.21
C GLU A 65 8.32 -2.12 20.79
N ALA A 66 8.73 -1.05 20.11
CA ALA A 66 9.76 -0.13 20.61
C ALA A 66 9.30 0.59 21.89
N ILE A 67 8.05 1.06 21.93
CA ILE A 67 7.46 1.70 23.12
C ILE A 67 7.38 0.70 24.27
N ARG A 68 6.95 -0.54 24.03
CA ARG A 68 6.86 -1.60 25.04
C ARG A 68 8.23 -1.95 25.63
N ARG A 69 9.25 -2.06 24.77
CA ARG A 69 10.64 -2.28 25.20
C ARG A 69 11.13 -1.14 26.09
N ALA A 70 10.88 0.11 25.69
CA ALA A 70 11.24 1.28 26.50
C ALA A 70 10.51 1.28 27.86
N ARG A 71 9.25 0.85 27.90
CA ARG A 71 8.44 0.84 29.14
C ARG A 71 8.91 -0.21 30.17
N GLY A 72 9.46 -1.34 29.71
CA GLY A 72 9.86 -2.46 30.58
C GLY A 72 11.21 -2.29 31.28
N GLU A 73 12.06 -1.37 30.83
CA GLU A 73 13.47 -1.31 31.25
C GLU A 73 13.84 -0.04 32.03
N GLY A 74 13.02 0.41 32.97
CA GLY A 74 13.39 1.54 33.84
C GLY A 74 12.85 1.43 35.25
N SER A 75 13.63 1.91 36.21
CA SER A 75 13.19 2.08 37.60
C SER A 75 12.93 3.56 37.86
N TRP A 76 11.80 3.85 38.50
CA TRP A 76 11.52 5.18 39.03
C TRP A 76 12.20 5.34 40.39
N GLU A 77 12.95 6.43 40.56
CA GLU A 77 13.58 6.80 41.82
C GLU A 77 13.08 8.21 42.18
N GLY A 78 12.02 8.29 43.00
CA GLY A 78 11.29 9.53 43.23
C GLY A 78 10.69 10.10 41.94
N ASN A 79 11.01 11.34 41.59
CA ASN A 79 10.53 12.03 40.38
C ASN A 79 11.41 11.79 39.13
N VAL A 80 12.46 10.96 39.23
CA VAL A 80 13.42 10.75 38.13
C VAL A 80 13.28 9.33 37.58
N TYR A 81 13.01 9.23 36.28
CA TYR A 81 13.01 7.96 35.56
C TYR A 81 14.43 7.57 35.17
N LYS A 82 14.92 6.42 35.67
CA LYS A 82 16.24 5.86 35.32
C LYS A 82 16.09 4.63 34.41
N PRO A 83 16.30 4.77 33.10
CA PRO A 83 16.34 3.63 32.19
C PRO A 83 17.59 2.76 32.43
N LYS A 84 17.41 1.43 32.49
CA LYS A 84 18.48 0.43 32.69
C LYS A 84 19.44 0.34 31.51
N SER A 85 18.98 0.69 30.31
CA SER A 85 19.77 0.70 29.06
C SER A 85 20.92 1.71 29.05
N PHE A 86 20.91 2.71 29.94
CA PHE A 86 21.97 3.71 30.07
C PHE A 86 23.06 3.34 31.07
N LYS A 87 22.98 2.17 31.73
CA LYS A 87 24.07 1.71 32.60
C LYS A 87 25.25 1.31 31.72
N ARG A 88 26.36 2.06 31.79
CA ARG A 88 27.65 1.65 31.22
C ARG A 88 28.02 0.26 31.77
N PRO A 89 28.54 -0.65 30.94
CA PRO A 89 29.01 -1.94 31.42
C PRO A 89 30.03 -1.74 32.55
N PRO A 90 30.04 -2.60 33.58
CA PRO A 90 31.00 -2.51 34.68
C PRO A 90 32.42 -2.46 34.12
N ARG A 91 33.27 -1.62 34.71
CA ARG A 91 34.65 -1.37 34.27
C ARG A 91 35.54 -2.62 34.27
N ASP A 92 35.09 -3.69 34.94
CA ASP A 92 35.66 -5.05 34.98
C ASP A 92 35.54 -5.83 33.65
N LYS A 93 34.66 -5.39 32.73
CA LYS A 93 34.42 -6.07 31.45
C LYS A 93 35.03 -5.33 30.25
N LEU A 94 35.74 -4.22 30.49
CA LEU A 94 36.52 -3.53 29.47
C LEU A 94 37.96 -4.07 29.53
N HIS A 95 38.20 -5.19 28.85
CA HIS A 95 39.53 -5.67 28.51
C HIS A 95 39.87 -5.24 27.08
#